data_AF-A0AAU9FZ50-F1
#
_entry.id   AF-A0AAU9FZ50-F1
#
_cell.length_a   1.000
_cell.length_b   1.000
_cell.length_c   1.000
_cell.angle_alpha   90.00
_cell.angle_beta   90.00
_cell.angle_gamma   90.00
#
_symmetry.space_group_name_H-M   'P 1'
#
loop_
_entity.id
_entity.type
_entity.pdbx_description
1 polymer ?
#
loop_
_entity_poly.entity_id
_entity_poly.type
_entity_poly.pdbx_seq_one_letter_code
_entity_poly.pdbx_strand_id
1 'polypeptide(L)'
;MSSLTNASQYNARLGDLLQKTASSIRSYRGFMSSQAQHLLGPVNHLWDRSQRYRLVAGSTDERCTTALLSECQDAHQSIWHSIMQMKEMLNEIASDAAKFDMECICLCRELEPEPCPASVDEWREWLYYSLHSLQAQLKRLEYGSRRFVPTILQEQTVEEFKANLQLGEHPEAMICMGLARAELLATCPLLLTS
;
A
#
# COMPACT_ATOMS: atom_id res chain seq x y z
N MET A 1 -35.74 -22.06 11.93
CA MET A 1 -35.87 -21.20 10.72
C MET A 1 -35.05 -19.92 10.81
N SER A 2 -34.41 -19.56 11.94
CA SER A 2 -33.61 -18.34 12.09
C SER A 2 -32.15 -18.44 11.58
N SER A 3 -31.54 -19.64 11.60
CA SER A 3 -30.11 -19.82 11.28
C SER A 3 -29.75 -19.61 9.80
N LEU A 4 -30.61 -20.04 8.87
CA LEU A 4 -30.41 -19.91 7.42
C LEU A 4 -30.44 -18.44 6.93
N THR A 5 -31.31 -17.61 7.53
CA THR A 5 -31.39 -16.18 7.25
C THR A 5 -30.14 -15.43 7.70
N ASN A 6 -29.60 -15.74 8.89
CA ASN A 6 -28.37 -15.11 9.39
C ASN A 6 -27.15 -15.50 8.55
N ALA A 7 -27.02 -16.77 8.17
CA ALA A 7 -25.92 -17.23 7.31
C ALA A 7 -25.93 -16.54 5.93
N SER A 8 -27.11 -16.35 5.33
CA SER A 8 -27.22 -15.61 4.05
C SER A 8 -26.84 -14.14 4.17
N GLN A 9 -27.17 -13.50 5.30
CA GLN A 9 -26.84 -12.10 5.57
C GLN A 9 -25.35 -11.90 5.81
N TYR A 10 -24.72 -12.78 6.59
CA TYR A 10 -23.26 -12.74 6.79
C TYR A 10 -22.51 -13.02 5.50
N ASN A 11 -22.99 -13.97 4.69
CA ASN A 11 -22.44 -14.22 3.35
C ASN A 11 -22.41 -12.97 2.48
N ALA A 12 -23.54 -12.26 2.40
CA ALA A 12 -23.64 -11.03 1.62
C ALA A 12 -22.72 -9.94 2.16
N ARG A 13 -22.76 -9.66 3.47
CA ARG A 13 -21.95 -8.60 4.09
C ARG A 13 -20.45 -8.84 4.00
N LEU A 14 -20.00 -10.04 4.36
CA LEU A 14 -18.59 -10.40 4.26
C LEU A 14 -18.14 -10.44 2.79
N GLY A 15 -19.00 -10.88 1.89
CA GLY A 15 -18.76 -10.88 0.45
C GLY A 15 -18.53 -9.48 -0.08
N ASP A 16 -19.45 -8.56 0.21
CA ASP A 16 -19.36 -7.16 -0.21
C ASP A 16 -18.12 -6.47 0.38
N LEU A 17 -17.85 -6.67 1.67
CA LEU A 17 -16.67 -6.12 2.32
C LEU A 17 -15.36 -6.66 1.72
N LEU A 18 -15.29 -7.96 1.44
CA LEU A 18 -14.13 -8.56 0.80
C LEU A 18 -13.93 -8.01 -0.62
N GLN A 19 -14.99 -7.96 -1.44
CA GLN A 19 -14.91 -7.43 -2.81
C GLN A 19 -14.49 -5.97 -2.84
N LYS A 20 -15.07 -5.16 -1.95
CA LYS A 20 -14.72 -3.75 -1.80
C LYS A 20 -13.25 -3.61 -1.42
N THR A 21 -12.80 -4.34 -0.40
CA THR A 21 -11.41 -4.24 0.09
C THR A 21 -10.41 -4.73 -0.97
N ALA A 22 -10.71 -5.85 -1.64
CA ALA A 22 -9.91 -6.36 -2.75
C ALA A 22 -9.82 -5.35 -3.91
N SER A 23 -10.92 -4.67 -4.22
CA SER A 23 -10.94 -3.60 -5.23
C SER A 23 -10.08 -2.41 -4.82
N SER A 24 -10.14 -1.98 -3.56
CA SER A 24 -9.26 -0.92 -3.03
C SER A 24 -7.78 -1.32 -3.08
N ILE A 25 -7.45 -2.57 -2.74
CA ILE A 25 -6.08 -3.10 -2.86
C ILE A 25 -5.61 -3.09 -4.33
N ARG A 26 -6.47 -3.49 -5.27
CA ARG A 26 -6.17 -3.44 -6.71
C ARG A 26 -5.93 -2.01 -7.18
N SER A 27 -6.77 -1.07 -6.78
CA SER A 27 -6.61 0.36 -7.08
C SER A 27 -5.31 0.91 -6.50
N TYR A 28 -4.95 0.54 -5.27
CA TYR A 28 -3.67 0.91 -4.66
C TYR A 28 -2.48 0.38 -5.48
N ARG A 29 -2.52 -0.88 -5.91
CA ARG A 29 -1.45 -1.46 -6.74
C ARG A 29 -1.35 -0.79 -8.11
N GLY A 30 -2.49 -0.53 -8.76
CA GLY A 30 -2.52 0.23 -10.01
C GLY A 30 -1.94 1.64 -9.85
N PHE A 31 -2.32 2.32 -8.76
CA PHE A 31 -1.78 3.62 -8.39
C PHE A 31 -0.26 3.54 -8.17
N MET A 32 0.22 2.61 -7.35
CA MET A 32 1.65 2.37 -7.12
C MET A 32 2.42 2.12 -8.41
N SER A 33 1.90 1.29 -9.32
CA SER A 33 2.55 1.01 -10.59
C SER A 33 2.67 2.27 -11.46
N SER A 34 1.63 3.10 -11.50
CA SER A 34 1.66 4.36 -12.25
C SER A 34 2.59 5.38 -11.59
N GLN A 35 2.50 5.50 -10.27
CA GLN A 35 3.30 6.43 -9.47
C GLN A 35 4.76 6.05 -9.37
N ALA A 36 5.13 4.77 -9.50
CA ALA A 36 6.52 4.37 -9.52
C ALA A 36 7.28 5.12 -10.62
N GLN A 37 6.71 5.23 -11.82
CA GLN A 37 7.31 6.03 -12.90
C GLN A 37 7.33 7.52 -12.57
N HIS A 38 6.25 8.04 -11.97
CA HIS A 38 6.17 9.45 -11.56
C HIS A 38 7.11 9.81 -10.41
N LEU A 39 7.48 8.87 -9.55
CA LEU A 39 8.41 9.05 -8.44
C LEU A 39 9.86 8.91 -8.89
N LEU A 40 10.14 8.05 -9.88
CA LEU A 40 11.49 7.88 -10.42
C LEU A 40 12.03 9.16 -11.07
N GLY A 41 11.18 9.94 -11.76
CA GLY A 41 11.57 11.21 -12.37
C GLY A 41 12.16 12.22 -11.35
N PRO A 42 11.38 12.65 -10.35
CA PRO A 42 11.82 13.51 -9.27
C PRO A 42 13.02 12.96 -8.49
N VAL A 43 13.08 11.65 -8.22
CA VAL A 43 14.22 11.04 -7.52
C VAL A 43 15.50 11.14 -8.35
N ASN A 44 15.45 10.82 -9.64
CA ASN A 44 16.60 10.96 -10.54
C ASN A 44 17.00 12.43 -10.73
N HIS A 45 16.02 13.33 -10.79
CA HIS A 45 16.26 14.77 -10.87
C HIS A 45 16.98 15.29 -9.61
N LEU A 46 16.47 14.92 -8.43
CA LEU A 46 17.09 15.25 -7.15
C LEU A 46 18.53 14.72 -7.07
N TRP A 47 18.77 13.49 -7.53
CA TRP A 47 20.10 12.92 -7.61
C TRP A 47 21.03 13.79 -8.47
N ASP A 48 20.67 14.06 -9.73
CA ASP A 48 21.47 14.89 -10.65
C ASP A 48 21.75 16.28 -10.08
N ARG A 49 20.74 16.96 -9.53
CA ARG A 49 20.89 18.29 -8.95
C ARG A 49 21.80 18.28 -7.72
N SER A 50 21.70 17.27 -6.86
CA SER A 50 22.61 17.13 -5.72
C SER A 50 24.06 16.86 -6.14
N GLN A 51 24.30 16.18 -7.28
CA GLN A 51 25.65 16.01 -7.82
C GLN A 51 26.20 17.34 -8.32
N ARG A 52 25.38 18.11 -9.05
CA ARG A 52 25.77 19.44 -9.56
C ARG A 52 26.02 20.41 -8.42
N TYR A 53 25.21 20.36 -7.37
CA TYR A 53 25.42 21.13 -6.15
C TYR A 53 26.82 20.88 -5.58
N ARG A 54 27.29 19.62 -5.49
CA ARG A 54 28.67 19.32 -5.05
C ARG A 54 29.75 20.03 -5.87
N LEU A 55 29.52 20.25 -7.16
CA LEU A 55 30.49 20.88 -8.05
C LEU A 55 30.52 22.41 -7.91
N VAL A 56 29.42 23.02 -7.44
CA VAL A 56 29.29 24.49 -7.34
C VAL A 56 29.20 25.01 -5.90
N ALA A 57 29.07 24.12 -4.91
CA ALA A 57 29.09 24.41 -3.48
C ALA A 57 30.50 24.91 -3.09
N GLY A 58 30.64 26.24 -2.97
CA GLY A 58 31.92 26.92 -2.79
C GLY A 58 32.23 27.94 -3.89
N SER A 59 31.41 28.03 -4.94
CA SER A 59 31.47 29.14 -5.91
C SER A 59 30.89 30.42 -5.31
N THR A 60 31.33 31.57 -5.79
CA THR A 60 30.83 32.91 -5.39
C THR A 60 29.42 33.21 -5.92
N ASP A 61 28.81 32.30 -6.69
CA ASP A 61 27.48 32.50 -7.27
C ASP A 61 26.39 31.87 -6.38
N GLU A 62 25.96 32.64 -5.38
CA GLU A 62 24.88 32.26 -4.46
C GLU A 62 23.54 32.03 -5.18
N ARG A 63 23.32 32.64 -6.35
CA ARG A 63 22.06 32.49 -7.11
C ARG A 63 21.95 31.09 -7.71
N CYS A 64 23.04 30.58 -8.29
CA CYS A 64 23.11 29.21 -8.79
C CYS A 64 22.89 28.19 -7.67
N THR A 65 23.50 28.41 -6.51
CA THR A 65 23.37 27.56 -5.33
C THR A 65 21.91 27.53 -4.82
N THR A 66 21.27 28.69 -4.75
CA THR A 66 19.87 28.83 -4.30
C THR A 66 18.89 28.18 -5.28
N ALA A 67 19.10 28.34 -6.59
CA ALA A 67 18.25 27.73 -7.61
C ALA A 67 18.28 26.19 -7.52
N LEU A 68 19.48 25.59 -7.37
CA LEU A 68 19.62 24.15 -7.20
C LEU A 68 18.93 23.61 -5.94
N LEU A 69 19.01 24.35 -4.84
CA LEU A 69 18.31 23.98 -3.59
C LEU A 69 16.78 24.06 -3.75
N SER A 70 16.28 25.06 -4.47
CA SER A 70 14.85 25.18 -4.79
C SER A 70 14.36 24.00 -5.62
N GLU A 71 15.09 23.61 -6.67
CA GLU A 71 14.72 22.45 -7.49
C GLU A 71 14.75 21.14 -6.69
N CYS A 72 15.69 21.00 -5.74
CA CYS A 72 15.71 19.87 -4.81
C CYS A 72 14.48 19.86 -3.89
N GLN A 73 14.05 21.03 -3.41
CA GLN A 73 12.86 21.19 -2.59
C GLN A 73 11.60 20.79 -3.37
N ASP A 74 11.47 21.23 -4.62
CA ASP A 74 10.31 20.91 -5.47
C ASP A 74 10.21 19.40 -5.75
N ALA A 75 11.34 18.76 -6.07
CA ALA A 75 11.40 17.31 -6.24
C ALA A 75 11.03 16.56 -4.95
N HIS A 76 11.52 17.03 -3.80
CA HIS A 76 11.19 16.46 -2.49
C HIS A 76 9.70 16.56 -2.16
N GLN A 77 9.10 17.73 -2.39
CA GLN A 77 7.67 17.97 -2.18
C GLN A 77 6.81 17.07 -3.06
N SER A 78 7.19 16.92 -4.33
CA SER A 78 6.50 16.01 -5.26
C SER A 78 6.52 14.56 -4.76
N ILE A 79 7.68 14.07 -4.30
CA ILE A 79 7.83 12.73 -3.72
C ILE A 79 6.96 12.57 -2.47
N TRP A 80 7.00 13.55 -1.57
CA TRP A 80 6.24 13.52 -0.32
C TRP A 80 4.73 13.53 -0.57
N HIS A 81 4.26 14.31 -1.54
CA HIS A 81 2.86 14.37 -1.92
C HIS A 81 2.34 13.00 -2.37
N SER A 82 3.05 12.31 -3.27
CA SER A 82 2.68 10.96 -3.69
C SER A 82 2.67 9.96 -2.52
N ILE A 83 3.63 10.05 -1.60
CA ILE A 83 3.67 9.21 -0.40
C ILE A 83 2.46 9.46 0.51
N MET A 84 2.02 10.71 0.67
CA MET A 84 0.82 11.01 1.46
C MET A 84 -0.45 10.45 0.80
N GLN A 85 -0.59 10.54 -0.53
CA GLN A 85 -1.70 9.92 -1.24
C GLN A 85 -1.74 8.40 -1.05
N MET A 86 -0.57 7.73 -1.13
CA MET A 86 -0.47 6.29 -0.84
C MET A 86 -0.93 5.96 0.58
N LYS A 87 -0.57 6.81 1.54
CA LYS A 87 -0.97 6.65 2.95
C LYS A 87 -2.47 6.75 3.15
N GLU A 88 -3.11 7.72 2.51
CA GLU A 88 -4.57 7.90 2.56
C GLU A 88 -5.29 6.66 2.02
N MET A 89 -4.87 6.15 0.85
CA MET A 89 -5.43 4.93 0.28
C MET A 89 -5.24 3.71 1.21
N LEU A 90 -4.08 3.55 1.85
CA LEU A 90 -3.86 2.46 2.80
C LEU A 90 -4.69 2.61 4.09
N ASN A 91 -4.97 3.83 4.53
CA ASN A 91 -5.87 4.06 5.67
C ASN A 91 -7.30 3.65 5.34
N GLU A 92 -7.76 3.90 4.11
CA GLU A 92 -9.08 3.43 3.64
C GLU A 92 -9.15 1.90 3.60
N ILE A 93 -8.13 1.25 3.04
CA ILE A 93 -8.02 -0.23 3.03
C ILE A 93 -8.00 -0.78 4.46
N ALA A 94 -7.26 -0.14 5.38
CA ALA A 94 -7.22 -0.54 6.78
C ALA A 94 -8.60 -0.42 7.46
N SER A 95 -9.35 0.64 7.16
CA SER A 95 -10.71 0.82 7.66
C SER A 95 -11.65 -0.28 7.17
N ASP A 96 -11.57 -0.65 5.89
CA ASP A 96 -12.43 -1.68 5.32
C ASP A 96 -12.04 -3.10 5.79
N ALA A 97 -10.74 -3.38 5.94
CA ALA A 97 -10.25 -4.62 6.54
C ALA A 97 -10.69 -4.76 8.01
N ALA A 98 -10.69 -3.66 8.79
CA ALA A 98 -11.18 -3.67 10.16
C ALA A 98 -12.70 -3.92 10.25
N LYS A 99 -13.49 -3.41 9.28
CA LYS A 99 -14.93 -3.73 9.20
C LYS A 99 -15.14 -5.22 8.90
N PHE A 100 -14.36 -5.77 7.97
CA PHE A 100 -14.40 -7.20 7.67
C PHE A 100 -14.06 -8.04 8.92
N ASP A 101 -12.99 -7.69 9.64
CA ASP A 101 -12.58 -8.34 10.88
C ASP A 101 -13.69 -8.32 11.95
N MET A 102 -14.34 -7.17 12.14
CA MET A 102 -15.44 -7.03 13.08
C MET A 102 -16.65 -7.90 12.71
N GLU A 103 -17.03 -7.96 11.43
CA GLU A 103 -18.11 -8.84 10.98
C GLU A 103 -17.74 -10.32 11.16
N CYS A 104 -16.48 -10.70 10.97
CA CYS A 104 -16.00 -12.06 11.27
C CYS A 104 -16.16 -12.37 12.77
N ILE A 105 -15.76 -11.45 13.64
CA ILE A 105 -15.91 -11.62 15.11
C ILE A 105 -17.38 -11.76 15.51
N CYS A 106 -18.28 -10.97 14.91
CA CYS A 106 -19.72 -11.09 15.13
C CYS A 106 -20.24 -12.46 14.69
N LEU A 107 -19.85 -12.92 13.50
CA LEU A 107 -20.21 -14.24 12.99
C LEU A 107 -19.72 -15.36 13.94
N CYS A 108 -18.45 -15.37 14.32
CA CYS A 108 -17.92 -16.45 15.16
C CYS A 108 -18.63 -16.48 16.54
N ARG A 109 -19.00 -15.31 17.10
CA ARG A 109 -19.79 -15.24 18.35
C ARG A 109 -21.21 -15.81 18.20
N GLU A 110 -21.87 -15.58 17.07
CA GLU A 110 -23.20 -16.14 16.81
C GLU A 110 -23.18 -17.65 16.55
N LEU A 111 -22.05 -18.18 16.07
CA LEU A 111 -21.87 -19.60 15.80
C LEU A 111 -21.51 -20.41 17.04
N GLU A 112 -21.10 -19.79 18.16
CA GLU A 112 -20.66 -20.53 19.35
C GLU A 112 -21.68 -21.60 19.80
N PRO A 113 -21.22 -22.85 20.03
CA PRO A 113 -19.83 -23.30 20.16
C PRO A 113 -19.14 -23.75 18.85
N GLU A 114 -19.79 -23.63 17.70
CA GLU A 114 -19.23 -24.08 16.42
C GLU A 114 -18.02 -23.24 16.00
N PRO A 115 -17.02 -23.84 15.34
CA PRO A 115 -15.85 -23.12 14.85
C PRO A 115 -16.23 -22.14 13.74
N CYS A 116 -15.46 -21.05 13.64
CA CYS A 116 -15.61 -20.13 12.53
C CYS A 116 -15.25 -20.83 11.20
N PRO A 117 -15.95 -20.56 10.09
CA PRO A 117 -15.67 -21.23 8.83
C PRO A 117 -14.25 -20.92 8.34
N ALA A 118 -13.50 -21.97 7.99
CA ALA A 118 -12.09 -21.85 7.58
C ALA A 118 -11.88 -20.84 6.44
N SER A 119 -12.84 -20.75 5.51
CA SER A 119 -12.82 -19.77 4.42
C SER A 119 -12.78 -18.32 4.93
N VAL A 120 -13.50 -18.01 6.01
CA VAL A 120 -13.54 -16.67 6.60
C VAL A 120 -12.20 -16.32 7.24
N ASP A 121 -11.61 -17.27 7.97
CA ASP A 121 -10.30 -17.10 8.59
C ASP A 121 -9.18 -16.92 7.55
N GLU A 122 -9.21 -17.68 6.45
CA GLU A 122 -8.27 -17.50 5.33
C GLU A 122 -8.34 -16.09 4.73
N TRP A 123 -9.55 -15.55 4.54
CA TRP A 123 -9.74 -14.20 4.00
C TRP A 123 -9.28 -13.12 4.97
N ARG A 124 -9.56 -13.32 6.26
CA ARG A 124 -9.07 -12.47 7.34
C ARG A 124 -7.54 -12.42 7.37
N GLU A 125 -6.88 -13.58 7.30
CA GLU A 125 -5.43 -13.69 7.27
C GLU A 125 -4.85 -13.02 6.02
N TRP A 126 -5.42 -13.29 4.84
CA TRP A 126 -4.97 -12.67 3.59
C TRP A 126 -5.08 -11.14 3.63
N LEU A 127 -6.20 -10.59 4.12
CA LEU A 127 -6.39 -9.14 4.25
C LEU A 127 -5.36 -8.52 5.20
N TYR A 128 -5.13 -9.16 6.35
CA TYR A 128 -4.15 -8.71 7.32
C TYR A 128 -2.73 -8.73 6.75
N TYR A 129 -2.33 -9.84 6.13
CA TYR A 129 -1.02 -10.00 5.50
C TYR A 129 -0.80 -8.97 4.38
N SER A 130 -1.80 -8.80 3.53
CA SER A 130 -1.75 -7.86 2.41
C SER A 130 -1.58 -6.43 2.92
N LEU A 131 -2.41 -6.00 3.87
CA LEU A 131 -2.34 -4.67 4.45
C LEU A 131 -0.98 -4.42 5.12
N HIS A 132 -0.52 -5.37 5.93
CA HIS A 132 0.78 -5.26 6.60
C HIS A 132 1.93 -5.12 5.60
N SER A 133 1.92 -5.92 4.53
CA SER A 133 2.96 -5.88 3.49
C SER A 133 3.00 -4.53 2.76
N LEU A 134 1.84 -3.98 2.40
CA LEU A 134 1.73 -2.69 1.73
C LEU A 134 2.12 -1.52 2.66
N GLN A 135 1.69 -1.56 3.93
CA GLN A 135 2.08 -0.57 4.94
C GLN A 135 3.58 -0.60 5.22
N ALA A 136 4.18 -1.78 5.27
CA ALA A 136 5.63 -1.93 5.44
C ALA A 136 6.39 -1.33 4.26
N GLN A 137 5.93 -1.56 3.02
CA GLN A 137 6.50 -0.93 1.83
C GLN A 137 6.41 0.60 1.90
N LEU A 138 5.23 1.15 2.18
CA LEU A 138 5.04 2.59 2.31
C LEU A 138 5.95 3.19 3.38
N LYS A 139 6.10 2.53 4.53
CA LYS A 139 6.98 2.98 5.61
C LYS A 139 8.45 3.05 5.19
N ARG A 140 8.91 2.10 4.36
CA ARG A 140 10.27 2.16 3.78
C ARG A 140 10.42 3.33 2.82
N LEU A 141 9.42 3.64 2.01
CA LEU A 141 9.40 4.82 1.13
C LEU A 141 9.37 6.14 1.92
N GLU A 142 8.55 6.23 2.97
CA GLU A 142 8.54 7.37 3.90
C GLU A 142 9.93 7.57 4.53
N TYR A 143 10.58 6.50 4.96
CA TYR A 143 11.91 6.58 5.55
C TYR A 143 12.98 6.99 4.53
N GLY A 144 12.97 6.38 3.33
CA GLY A 144 13.89 6.71 2.25
C GLY A 144 13.77 8.17 1.80
N SER A 145 12.55 8.68 1.66
CA SER A 145 12.31 10.07 1.25
C SER A 145 12.77 11.10 2.29
N ARG A 146 12.82 10.76 3.59
CA ARG A 146 13.41 11.66 4.61
C ARG A 146 14.92 11.79 4.50
N ARG A 147 15.59 10.82 3.87
CA ARG A 147 17.04 10.85 3.63
C ARG A 147 17.43 11.67 2.40
N PHE A 148 16.43 12.18 1.67
CA PHE A 148 16.61 13.11 0.56
C PHE A 148 16.93 14.52 1.08
N VAL A 149 18.14 14.66 1.62
CA VAL A 149 18.65 15.94 2.13
C VAL A 149 19.31 16.71 0.96
N PRO A 150 19.05 18.01 0.81
CA PRO A 150 19.45 18.78 -0.37
C PRO A 150 20.96 19.02 -0.52
N THR A 151 21.79 18.74 0.48
CA THR A 151 23.24 19.01 0.40
C THR A 151 23.98 17.98 -0.43
N ILE A 152 23.87 16.69 -0.12
CA ILE A 152 24.48 15.62 -0.91
C ILE A 152 23.66 14.34 -0.76
N LEU A 153 22.94 13.99 -1.82
CA LEU A 153 22.32 12.68 -1.88
C LEU A 153 23.42 11.63 -2.17
N GLN A 154 23.27 10.44 -1.58
CA GLN A 154 24.11 9.26 -1.85
C GLN A 154 23.40 8.34 -2.84
N GLU A 155 24.16 7.73 -3.75
CA GLU A 155 23.61 6.85 -4.80
C GLU A 155 22.88 5.66 -4.17
N GLN A 156 23.46 5.10 -3.10
CA GLN A 156 22.84 4.05 -2.32
C GLN A 156 21.45 4.44 -1.81
N THR A 157 21.24 5.67 -1.34
CA THR A 157 19.92 6.14 -0.88
C THR A 157 18.90 6.16 -2.02
N VAL A 158 19.34 6.51 -3.23
CA VAL A 158 18.50 6.51 -4.44
C VAL A 158 18.14 5.09 -4.83
N GLU A 159 19.12 4.19 -4.92
CA GLU A 159 18.91 2.80 -5.30
C GLU A 159 18.07 2.04 -4.27
N GLU A 160 18.29 2.27 -2.97
CA GLU A 160 17.43 1.75 -1.90
C GLU A 160 15.99 2.26 -2.05
N PHE A 161 15.78 3.54 -2.37
CA PHE A 161 14.44 4.07 -2.59
C PHE A 161 13.77 3.40 -3.81
N LYS A 162 14.50 3.25 -4.92
CA LYS A 162 14.01 2.57 -6.13
C LYS A 162 13.63 1.12 -5.85
N ALA A 163 14.46 0.40 -5.09
CA ALA A 163 14.16 -0.97 -4.68
C ALA A 163 12.89 -1.02 -3.81
N ASN A 164 12.70 -0.04 -2.92
CA ASN A 164 11.51 0.04 -2.06
C ASN A 164 10.21 0.40 -2.81
N LEU A 165 10.29 0.94 -4.04
CA LEU A 165 9.11 1.13 -4.88
C LEU A 165 8.49 -0.20 -5.33
N GLN A 166 9.28 -1.27 -5.33
CA GLN A 166 8.80 -2.61 -5.64
C GLN A 166 8.44 -3.36 -4.36
N LEU A 167 7.38 -4.17 -4.45
CA LEU A 167 7.08 -5.12 -3.41
C LEU A 167 7.98 -6.35 -3.61
N GLY A 168 8.35 -7.05 -2.54
CA GLY A 168 9.09 -8.29 -2.66
C GLY A 168 8.27 -9.35 -3.41
N GLU A 169 8.94 -10.27 -4.11
CA GLU A 169 8.29 -11.28 -4.95
C GLU A 169 7.22 -12.09 -4.21
N HIS A 170 7.54 -12.55 -2.99
CA HIS A 170 6.62 -13.37 -2.21
C HIS A 170 5.37 -12.59 -1.77
N PRO A 171 5.46 -11.41 -1.11
CA PRO A 171 4.28 -10.60 -0.81
C PRO A 171 3.46 -10.24 -2.05
N GLU A 172 4.13 -9.94 -3.17
CA GLU A 172 3.45 -9.61 -4.43
C GLU A 172 2.64 -10.79 -4.96
N ALA A 173 3.23 -11.98 -4.97
CA ALA A 173 2.54 -13.21 -5.39
C ALA A 173 1.33 -13.52 -4.48
N MET A 174 1.49 -13.40 -3.17
CA MET A 174 0.41 -13.64 -2.20
C MET A 174 -0.76 -12.67 -2.40
N ILE A 175 -0.48 -11.38 -2.61
CA ILE A 175 -1.51 -10.38 -2.88
C ILE A 175 -2.21 -10.69 -4.21
N CYS A 176 -1.45 -10.99 -5.27
CA CYS A 176 -2.02 -11.31 -6.59
C CYS A 176 -2.93 -12.54 -6.54
N MET A 177 -2.49 -13.62 -5.88
CA MET A 177 -3.29 -14.84 -5.74
C MET A 177 -4.59 -14.57 -4.99
N GLY A 178 -4.55 -13.84 -3.87
CA GLY A 178 -5.77 -13.53 -3.13
C GLY A 178 -6.71 -12.59 -3.89
N LEU A 179 -6.19 -11.63 -4.65
CA LEU A 179 -7.01 -10.80 -5.54
C LEU A 179 -7.73 -11.64 -6.61
N ALA A 180 -7.02 -12.57 -7.25
CA ALA A 180 -7.60 -13.49 -8.24
C ALA A 180 -8.67 -14.41 -7.60
N ARG A 181 -8.39 -14.94 -6.40
CA ARG A 181 -9.36 -15.74 -5.63
C ARG A 181 -10.60 -14.91 -5.26
N ALA A 182 -10.42 -13.64 -4.88
CA ALA A 182 -11.52 -12.75 -4.54
C ALA A 182 -12.40 -12.48 -5.78
N GLU A 183 -11.81 -12.25 -6.96
CA GLU A 183 -12.57 -12.09 -8.20
C GLU A 183 -13.47 -13.31 -8.51
N LEU A 184 -12.98 -14.53 -8.26
CA LEU A 184 -13.75 -15.75 -8.47
C LEU A 184 -14.94 -15.87 -7.49
N LEU A 185 -14.80 -15.37 -6.26
CA LEU A 185 -15.85 -15.40 -5.25
C LEU A 185 -17.02 -14.47 -5.52
N ALA A 186 -16.94 -13.55 -6.49
CA ALA A 186 -18.12 -12.83 -6.97
C ALA A 186 -19.23 -13.78 -7.48
N THR A 187 -18.91 -15.06 -7.68
CA THR A 187 -19.83 -16.09 -8.16
C THR A 187 -20.09 -17.23 -7.16
N CYS A 188 -19.43 -17.27 -5.99
CA CYS A 188 -19.51 -18.37 -5.02
C CYS A 188 -19.69 -17.87 -3.57
N PRO A 189 -20.56 -18.50 -2.73
CA PRO A 189 -20.76 -18.10 -1.34
C PRO A 189 -19.50 -18.28 -0.50
N LEU A 190 -19.22 -17.35 0.43
CA LEU A 190 -18.09 -17.42 1.37
C LEU A 190 -18.25 -18.51 2.42
N LEU A 191 -19.46 -18.65 2.95
CA LEU A 191 -19.91 -19.65 3.89
C LEU A 191 -20.52 -20.77 3.04
N LEU A 192 -19.70 -21.71 2.58
CA LEU A 192 -20.20 -22.96 2.05
C LEU A 192 -20.83 -23.72 3.22
N THR A 193 -22.13 -24.00 3.14
CA THR A 193 -22.77 -24.92 4.07
C THR A 193 -22.17 -26.30 3.81
N SER A 194 -21.35 -26.79 4.73
CA SER A 194 -20.93 -28.20 4.78
C SER A 194 -22.15 -29.10 4.94
#